data_AF-A0A4Y9NZY5-F1
#
_entry.id   AF-A0A4Y9NZY5-F1
#
_cell.length_a   1.000
_cell.length_b   1.000
_cell.length_c   1.000
_cell.angle_alpha   90.00
_cell.angle_beta   90.00
_cell.angle_gamma   90.00
#
_symmetry.space_group_name_H-M   'P 1'
#
loop_
_entity.id
_entity.type
_entity.pdbx_description
1 polymer ?
#
loop_
_entity_poly.entity_id
_entity_poly.type
_entity_poly.pdbx_seq_one_letter_code
_entity_poly.pdbx_strand_id
1 'polypeptide(L)'
;MQILRLGDRGPAVADVRAALRSLGLLGGEARSATATAPGGPLDTIPLRHTPLDTAPLETAEFDAATELAVRHFQQVRGLSVDGRVGEETYRALNEARWSLGDRLLRYDPERPMRGDDVISLQERLLELGYDAGRADGILGPETETGLRAFQRDYGLNSDGTCGPATLRALRQLGRKVTGGRPQLLRQSASFVDSGPHLIGRRIVVDAGHGGEETGFTVGETTEADLVFDLASRIEGRLAAAGATVYLTRGRNQGPSLAERTAFANDARGDLFLSLHLDSHRSEHARGVAAYYYGTGSGASSTFGEQFANLVRREVVARTGMLDLGSHPKTWDLLRMTRMPAVRLDCGYLSHPVDRLLLLDARVRSAVAQAVLAAVQRLYLPADADPPTGTFVLGELR
;
A
#
# COMPACT_ATOMS: atom_id res chain seq x y z
N MET A 1 -7.06 7.79 -15.55
CA MET A 1 -7.37 6.56 -16.30
C MET A 1 -8.81 6.16 -16.01
N GLN A 2 -9.59 5.70 -16.99
CA GLN A 2 -10.97 5.24 -16.73
C GLN A 2 -10.94 3.92 -15.94
N ILE A 3 -11.82 3.77 -14.96
CA ILE A 3 -11.97 2.53 -14.17
C ILE A 3 -12.65 1.48 -15.04
N LEU A 4 -12.00 0.31 -15.20
CA LEU A 4 -12.56 -0.83 -15.93
C LEU A 4 -13.31 -1.77 -14.98
N ARG A 5 -14.45 -2.31 -15.43
CA ARG A 5 -15.35 -3.19 -14.67
C ARG A 5 -16.07 -4.19 -15.58
N LEU A 6 -16.78 -5.13 -14.96
CA LEU A 6 -17.60 -6.14 -15.65
C LEU A 6 -18.49 -5.52 -16.73
N GLY A 7 -18.40 -6.05 -17.95
CA GLY A 7 -19.14 -5.61 -19.14
C GLY A 7 -18.45 -4.54 -19.99
N ASP A 8 -17.35 -3.94 -19.52
CA ASP A 8 -16.57 -3.00 -20.33
C ASP A 8 -15.84 -3.72 -21.48
N ARG A 9 -15.63 -3.01 -22.59
CA ARG A 9 -14.97 -3.55 -23.79
C ARG A 9 -13.93 -2.58 -24.34
N GLY A 10 -12.94 -3.12 -25.04
CA GLY A 10 -11.99 -2.34 -25.83
C GLY A 10 -10.51 -2.62 -25.53
N PRO A 11 -9.59 -1.79 -26.04
CA PRO A 11 -8.16 -2.08 -26.02
C PRO A 11 -7.56 -2.10 -24.60
N ALA A 12 -8.07 -1.28 -23.69
CA ALA A 12 -7.63 -1.27 -22.29
C ALA A 12 -7.98 -2.60 -21.57
N VAL A 13 -9.14 -3.18 -21.89
CA VAL A 13 -9.56 -4.50 -21.40
C VAL A 13 -8.69 -5.60 -21.99
N ALA A 14 -8.34 -5.49 -23.27
CA ALA A 14 -7.44 -6.43 -23.93
C ALA A 14 -6.06 -6.47 -23.26
N ASP A 15 -5.50 -5.31 -22.91
CA ASP A 15 -4.21 -5.24 -22.23
C ASP A 15 -4.27 -5.82 -20.80
N VAL A 16 -5.33 -5.52 -20.03
CA VAL A 16 -5.54 -6.14 -18.71
C VAL A 16 -5.63 -7.67 -18.81
N ARG A 17 -6.40 -8.19 -19.77
CA ARG A 17 -6.50 -9.64 -20.00
C ARG A 17 -5.15 -10.23 -20.41
N ALA A 18 -4.36 -9.54 -21.24
CA ALA A 18 -3.02 -9.96 -21.61
C ALA A 18 -2.08 -10.01 -20.40
N ALA A 19 -2.13 -9.01 -19.51
CA ALA A 19 -1.39 -9.00 -18.25
C ALA A 19 -1.74 -10.22 -17.40
N LEU A 20 -3.04 -10.44 -17.16
CA LEU A 20 -3.52 -11.54 -16.33
C LEU A 20 -3.15 -12.91 -16.91
N ARG A 21 -3.16 -13.06 -18.25
CA ARG A 21 -2.67 -14.26 -18.94
C ARG A 21 -1.17 -14.47 -18.76
N SER A 22 -0.35 -13.43 -18.90
CA SER A 22 1.10 -13.54 -18.65
C SER A 22 1.43 -13.93 -17.21
N LEU A 23 0.55 -13.56 -16.27
CA LEU A 23 0.64 -13.92 -14.86
C LEU A 23 0.00 -15.29 -14.54
N GLY A 24 -0.53 -16.00 -15.55
CA GLY A 24 -1.19 -17.30 -15.38
C GLY A 24 -2.53 -17.25 -14.64
N LEU A 25 -3.13 -16.07 -14.46
CA LEU A 25 -4.37 -15.87 -13.71
C LEU A 25 -5.64 -16.03 -14.57
N LEU A 26 -5.48 -16.03 -15.89
CA LEU A 26 -6.58 -16.18 -16.83
C LEU A 26 -6.19 -17.25 -17.86
N GLY A 27 -6.99 -18.32 -17.96
CA GLY A 27 -6.80 -19.36 -18.97
C GLY A 27 -7.11 -18.85 -20.38
N GLY A 28 -6.45 -19.41 -21.39
CA GLY A 28 -6.92 -19.25 -22.78
C GLY A 28 -8.36 -19.75 -22.87
N GLU A 29 -9.24 -19.01 -23.54
CA GLU A 29 -10.69 -19.27 -23.56
C GLU A 29 -11.00 -20.75 -23.74
N ALA A 30 -11.54 -21.37 -22.69
CA ALA A 30 -12.12 -22.70 -22.78
C ALA A 30 -13.29 -22.59 -23.76
N ARG A 31 -13.09 -23.15 -24.96
CA ARG A 31 -14.18 -23.44 -25.90
C ARG A 31 -15.28 -24.15 -25.12
N SER A 32 -16.49 -23.60 -25.23
CA SER A 32 -17.75 -24.18 -24.79
C SER A 32 -17.71 -25.72 -24.76
N ALA A 33 -17.76 -26.27 -23.56
CA ALA A 33 -17.84 -27.71 -23.34
C ALA A 33 -19.26 -28.18 -23.70
N THR A 34 -19.47 -28.59 -24.94
CA THR A 34 -20.54 -29.53 -25.27
C THR A 34 -20.07 -30.94 -24.90
N ALA A 35 -20.74 -31.54 -23.93
CA ALA A 35 -20.48 -32.89 -23.47
C ALA A 35 -20.95 -33.95 -24.47
N THR A 36 -20.10 -34.97 -24.70
CA THR A 36 -20.30 -36.41 -25.07
C THR A 36 -19.23 -36.86 -26.09
N ALA A 37 -18.58 -38.02 -26.10
CA ALA A 37 -18.40 -39.21 -25.24
C ALA A 37 -17.10 -39.95 -25.75
N PRO A 38 -16.59 -41.03 -25.12
CA PRO A 38 -15.17 -41.41 -25.13
C PRO A 38 -14.78 -42.52 -26.14
N GLY A 39 -13.51 -42.56 -26.55
CA GLY A 39 -12.86 -43.76 -27.10
C GLY A 39 -11.78 -43.50 -28.17
N GLY A 40 -10.51 -43.84 -27.85
CA GLY A 40 -9.42 -43.94 -28.84
C GLY A 40 -8.02 -43.87 -28.20
N PRO A 41 -7.06 -44.74 -28.58
CA PRO A 41 -5.91 -45.09 -27.75
C PRO A 41 -4.74 -44.08 -27.79
N LEU A 42 -3.92 -44.18 -26.75
CA LEU A 42 -2.63 -43.53 -26.57
C LEU A 42 -1.69 -43.86 -27.74
N ASP A 43 -1.34 -42.86 -28.54
CA ASP A 43 0.03 -42.63 -29.01
C ASP A 43 0.15 -41.34 -29.82
N THR A 44 1.36 -40.78 -29.79
CA THR A 44 1.87 -39.55 -30.44
C THR A 44 1.72 -38.25 -29.62
N ILE A 45 2.86 -37.80 -29.09
CA ILE A 45 3.09 -36.42 -28.63
C ILE A 45 3.49 -35.61 -29.87
N PRO A 46 2.71 -34.61 -30.33
CA PRO A 46 3.23 -33.59 -31.22
C PRO A 46 3.56 -32.33 -30.41
N LEU A 47 4.82 -31.92 -30.49
CA LEU A 47 5.26 -30.55 -30.23
C LEU A 47 4.35 -29.60 -31.04
N ARG A 48 3.42 -28.91 -30.38
CA ARG A 48 2.61 -27.85 -31.01
C ARG A 48 2.80 -26.57 -30.23
N HIS A 49 3.58 -25.67 -30.84
CA HIS A 49 3.45 -24.24 -30.64
C HIS A 49 1.96 -23.89 -30.72
N THR A 50 1.37 -23.50 -29.59
CA THR A 50 0.03 -22.95 -29.56
C THR A 50 0.09 -21.58 -30.23
N PRO A 51 -0.72 -21.31 -31.27
CA PRO A 51 -0.77 -19.97 -31.84
C PRO A 51 -1.24 -19.02 -30.75
N LEU A 52 -0.58 -17.87 -30.65
CA LEU A 52 -1.04 -16.74 -29.85
C LEU A 52 -2.42 -16.34 -30.41
N ASP A 53 -3.49 -16.78 -29.75
CA ASP A 53 -4.85 -16.55 -30.22
C ASP A 53 -5.15 -15.05 -30.01
N THR A 54 -4.94 -14.29 -31.08
CA THR A 54 -5.24 -12.87 -31.17
C THR A 54 -6.74 -12.71 -31.30
N ALA A 55 -7.47 -12.85 -30.19
CA ALA A 55 -8.79 -12.23 -30.08
C ALA A 55 -8.61 -10.75 -30.50
N PRO A 56 -9.43 -10.21 -31.42
CA PRO A 56 -9.28 -8.83 -31.87
C PRO A 56 -9.20 -7.89 -30.66
N LEU A 57 -8.19 -7.01 -30.64
CA LEU A 57 -7.99 -6.01 -29.58
C LEU A 57 -9.25 -5.16 -29.32
N GLU A 58 -10.17 -5.11 -30.29
CA GLU A 58 -11.43 -4.37 -30.25
C GLU A 58 -12.62 -5.16 -29.66
N THR A 59 -12.53 -6.49 -29.50
CA THR A 59 -13.64 -7.32 -28.96
C THR A 59 -13.36 -7.87 -27.57
N ALA A 60 -12.24 -7.50 -26.94
CA ALA A 60 -11.93 -7.95 -25.59
C ALA A 60 -12.97 -7.42 -24.60
N GLU A 61 -13.64 -8.34 -23.90
CA GLU A 61 -14.67 -8.06 -22.92
C GLU A 61 -14.18 -8.36 -21.51
N PHE A 62 -14.53 -7.48 -20.57
CA PHE A 62 -14.28 -7.68 -19.16
C PHE A 62 -15.38 -8.59 -18.62
N ASP A 63 -15.20 -9.90 -18.85
CA ASP A 63 -16.12 -10.95 -18.44
C ASP A 63 -15.95 -11.35 -16.95
N ALA A 64 -16.80 -12.24 -16.46
CA ALA A 64 -16.77 -12.70 -15.06
C ALA A 64 -15.45 -13.43 -14.71
N ALA A 65 -14.81 -14.07 -15.69
CA ALA A 65 -13.50 -14.71 -15.51
C ALA A 65 -12.39 -13.66 -15.30
N THR A 66 -12.43 -12.57 -16.05
CA THR A 66 -11.54 -11.41 -15.88
C THR A 66 -11.74 -10.77 -14.52
N GLU A 67 -13.00 -10.55 -14.12
CA GLU A 67 -13.30 -10.00 -12.80
C GLU A 67 -12.76 -10.88 -11.67
N LEU A 68 -12.98 -12.20 -11.74
CA LEU A 68 -12.46 -13.14 -10.74
C LEU A 68 -10.93 -13.15 -10.70
N ALA A 69 -10.28 -13.14 -11.86
CA ALA A 69 -8.83 -13.07 -11.97
C ALA A 69 -8.26 -11.77 -11.39
N VAL A 70 -8.94 -10.63 -11.63
CA VAL A 70 -8.59 -9.33 -11.03
C VAL A 70 -8.75 -9.39 -9.51
N ARG A 71 -9.84 -9.95 -8.99
CA ARG A 71 -10.04 -10.11 -7.53
C ARG A 71 -8.95 -10.96 -6.91
N HIS A 72 -8.61 -12.09 -7.53
CA HIS A 72 -7.53 -12.95 -7.07
C HIS A 72 -6.18 -12.21 -7.09
N PHE A 73 -5.87 -11.49 -8.17
CA PHE A 73 -4.69 -10.64 -8.26
C PHE A 73 -4.66 -9.59 -7.14
N GLN A 74 -5.73 -8.83 -6.96
CA GLN A 74 -5.85 -7.82 -5.91
C GLN A 74 -5.65 -8.42 -4.52
N GLN A 75 -6.20 -9.61 -4.25
CA GLN A 75 -6.05 -10.30 -2.98
C GLN A 75 -4.59 -10.69 -2.72
N VAL A 76 -3.94 -11.36 -3.68
CA VAL A 76 -2.54 -11.80 -3.56
C VAL A 76 -1.60 -10.61 -3.40
N ARG A 77 -1.90 -9.50 -4.09
CA ARG A 77 -1.06 -8.29 -4.05
C ARG A 77 -1.34 -7.40 -2.85
N GLY A 78 -2.37 -7.67 -2.06
CA GLY A 78 -2.72 -6.79 -0.94
C GLY A 78 -3.24 -5.43 -1.41
N LEU A 79 -4.03 -5.42 -2.49
CA LEU A 79 -4.79 -4.26 -2.96
C LEU A 79 -6.24 -4.29 -2.41
N SER A 80 -7.06 -3.32 -2.80
CA SER A 80 -8.51 -3.35 -2.57
C SER A 80 -9.16 -4.40 -3.48
N VAL A 81 -9.90 -5.34 -2.90
CA VAL A 81 -10.46 -6.50 -3.63
C VAL A 81 -11.88 -6.19 -4.12
N ASP A 82 -11.99 -5.26 -5.06
CA ASP A 82 -13.27 -4.80 -5.61
C ASP A 82 -13.62 -5.40 -6.98
N GLY A 83 -12.66 -6.09 -7.62
CA GLY A 83 -12.79 -6.65 -8.97
C GLY A 83 -12.72 -5.61 -10.09
N ARG A 84 -12.34 -4.37 -9.79
CA ARG A 84 -12.25 -3.27 -10.75
C ARG A 84 -10.80 -2.91 -11.00
N VAL A 85 -10.50 -2.49 -12.23
CA VAL A 85 -9.16 -2.03 -12.59
C VAL A 85 -9.14 -0.52 -12.65
N GLY A 86 -8.80 0.08 -11.50
CA GLY A 86 -8.39 1.48 -11.39
C GLY A 86 -6.89 1.65 -11.65
N GLU A 87 -6.40 2.87 -11.44
CA GLU A 87 -4.99 3.23 -11.68
C GLU A 87 -4.01 2.38 -10.86
N GLU A 88 -4.32 2.14 -9.59
CA GLU A 88 -3.49 1.32 -8.69
C GLU A 88 -3.42 -0.14 -9.15
N THR A 89 -4.57 -0.78 -9.41
CA THR A 89 -4.63 -2.16 -9.90
C THR A 89 -3.86 -2.31 -11.22
N TYR A 90 -4.03 -1.36 -12.14
CA TYR A 90 -3.35 -1.38 -13.43
C TYR A 90 -1.85 -1.21 -13.31
N ARG A 91 -1.39 -0.29 -12.46
CA ARG A 91 0.04 -0.10 -12.14
C ARG A 91 0.62 -1.38 -11.56
N ALA A 92 -0.03 -1.99 -10.58
CA ALA A 92 0.41 -3.23 -9.97
C ALA A 92 0.46 -4.39 -10.99
N LEU A 93 -0.49 -4.47 -11.91
CA LEU A 93 -0.49 -5.46 -13.01
C LEU A 93 0.72 -5.28 -13.92
N ASN A 94 1.06 -4.04 -14.29
CA ASN A 94 2.21 -3.76 -15.13
C ASN A 94 3.54 -4.01 -14.42
N GLU A 95 3.63 -3.68 -13.12
CA GLU A 95 4.79 -3.96 -12.29
C GLU A 95 5.01 -5.48 -12.12
N ALA A 96 3.94 -6.27 -12.05
CA ALA A 96 3.98 -7.73 -11.93
C ALA A 96 4.53 -8.45 -13.17
N ARG A 97 4.55 -7.79 -14.34
CA ARG A 97 5.02 -8.41 -15.58
C ARG A 97 6.54 -8.61 -15.62
N TRP A 98 7.28 -7.97 -14.73
CA TRP A 98 8.74 -7.95 -14.75
C TRP A 98 9.33 -8.84 -13.66
N SER A 99 10.12 -9.83 -14.07
CA SER A 99 10.95 -10.65 -13.19
C SER A 99 12.41 -10.22 -13.23
N LEU A 100 13.14 -10.46 -12.14
CA LEU A 100 14.54 -10.08 -12.02
C LEU A 100 15.40 -10.78 -13.09
N GLY A 101 15.81 -9.99 -14.08
CA GLY A 101 16.59 -10.42 -15.25
C GLY A 101 15.92 -10.20 -16.60
N ASP A 102 14.65 -9.81 -16.63
CA ASP A 102 13.93 -9.52 -17.87
C ASP A 102 14.41 -8.23 -18.55
N ARG A 103 14.97 -7.31 -17.77
CA ARG A 103 15.53 -6.03 -18.24
C ARG A 103 16.70 -5.57 -17.39
N LEU A 104 17.50 -4.67 -17.96
CA LEU A 104 18.58 -3.96 -17.27
C LEU A 104 17.99 -2.96 -16.28
N LEU A 105 18.28 -3.13 -15.00
CA LEU A 105 17.85 -2.20 -13.96
C LEU A 105 18.92 -1.15 -13.68
N ARG A 106 18.58 0.13 -13.76
CA ARG A 106 19.47 1.25 -13.44
C ARG A 106 18.69 2.39 -12.81
N TYR A 107 19.37 3.20 -12.02
CA TYR A 107 18.79 4.44 -11.53
C TYR A 107 18.68 5.47 -12.66
N ASP A 108 17.49 6.05 -12.77
CA ASP A 108 17.18 7.16 -13.65
C ASP A 108 16.34 8.16 -12.84
N PRO A 109 16.86 9.36 -12.56
CA PRO A 109 16.18 10.35 -11.73
C PRO A 109 14.93 10.92 -12.40
N GLU A 110 14.87 10.95 -13.74
CA GLU A 110 13.71 11.45 -14.48
C GLU A 110 12.63 10.39 -14.62
N ARG A 111 13.04 9.12 -14.75
CA ARG A 111 12.14 7.99 -14.99
C ARG A 111 12.52 6.79 -14.11
N PRO A 112 12.21 6.85 -12.80
CA PRO A 112 12.58 5.77 -11.89
C PRO A 112 11.95 4.46 -12.34
N MET A 113 12.79 3.42 -12.44
CA MET A 113 12.33 2.09 -12.80
C MET A 113 11.49 1.49 -11.67
N ARG A 114 10.40 0.81 -12.03
CA ARG A 114 9.47 0.20 -11.08
C ARG A 114 9.02 -1.18 -11.52
N GLY A 115 8.87 -2.11 -10.58
CA GLY A 115 8.40 -3.47 -10.85
C GLY A 115 8.78 -4.48 -9.78
N ASP A 116 8.27 -5.69 -9.93
CA ASP A 116 8.61 -6.83 -9.05
C ASP A 116 10.08 -7.24 -9.17
N ASP A 117 10.67 -7.02 -10.35
CA ASP A 117 12.09 -7.16 -10.59
C ASP A 117 12.92 -6.23 -9.70
N VAL A 118 12.46 -5.00 -9.48
CA VAL A 118 13.09 -4.05 -8.56
C VAL A 118 12.91 -4.47 -7.10
N ILE A 119 11.71 -4.91 -6.69
CA ILE A 119 11.48 -5.45 -5.33
C ILE A 119 12.45 -6.61 -5.07
N SER A 120 12.53 -7.55 -6.01
CA SER A 120 13.40 -8.73 -5.92
C SER A 120 14.87 -8.33 -5.80
N LEU A 121 15.31 -7.31 -6.54
CA LEU A 121 16.67 -6.77 -6.42
C LEU A 121 16.91 -6.14 -5.03
N GLN A 122 15.99 -5.30 -4.56
CA GLN A 122 16.09 -4.63 -3.27
C GLN A 122 16.12 -5.64 -2.12
N GLU A 123 15.17 -6.59 -2.09
CA GLU A 123 15.13 -7.68 -1.12
C GLU A 123 16.45 -8.47 -1.13
N ARG A 124 16.99 -8.76 -2.32
CA ARG A 124 18.24 -9.51 -2.44
C ARG A 124 19.45 -8.75 -1.90
N LEU A 125 19.56 -7.46 -2.19
CA LEU A 125 20.63 -6.61 -1.65
C LEU A 125 20.54 -6.54 -0.12
N LEU A 126 19.32 -6.36 0.41
CA LEU A 126 19.07 -6.34 1.85
C LEU A 126 19.42 -7.68 2.53
N GLU A 127 19.04 -8.82 1.93
CA GLU A 127 19.43 -10.16 2.40
C GLU A 127 20.95 -10.35 2.46
N LEU A 128 21.68 -9.69 1.55
CA LEU A 128 23.14 -9.73 1.48
C LEU A 128 23.82 -8.68 2.38
N GLY A 129 23.04 -7.86 3.10
CA GLY A 129 23.53 -6.85 4.04
C GLY A 129 23.81 -5.48 3.44
N TYR A 130 23.47 -5.26 2.16
CA TYR A 130 23.62 -3.97 1.50
C TYR A 130 22.44 -3.06 1.81
N ASP A 131 22.70 -1.77 1.98
CA ASP A 131 21.65 -0.78 2.17
C ASP A 131 21.04 -0.39 0.82
N ALA A 132 19.84 -0.87 0.53
CA ALA A 132 19.13 -0.62 -0.72
C ALA A 132 17.84 0.19 -0.51
N GLY A 133 17.64 0.76 0.68
CA GLY A 133 16.37 1.40 1.08
C GLY A 133 15.27 0.38 1.42
N ARG A 134 14.01 0.82 1.43
CA ARG A 134 12.85 -0.08 1.59
C ARG A 134 12.62 -0.83 0.28
N ALA A 135 12.22 -2.10 0.36
CA ALA A 135 11.84 -2.90 -0.80
C ALA A 135 10.46 -2.48 -1.37
N ASP A 136 10.34 -1.23 -1.80
CA ASP A 136 9.11 -0.60 -2.30
C ASP A 136 8.87 -0.83 -3.80
N GLY A 137 9.84 -1.43 -4.50
CA GLY A 137 9.78 -1.70 -5.94
C GLY A 137 10.09 -0.50 -6.81
N ILE A 138 10.68 0.55 -6.25
CA ILE A 138 11.09 1.76 -6.96
C ILE A 138 12.61 1.87 -6.87
N LEU A 139 13.29 1.87 -8.01
CA LEU A 139 14.75 1.94 -8.02
C LEU A 139 15.17 3.39 -7.79
N GLY A 140 15.49 3.69 -6.54
CA GLY A 140 15.96 5.00 -6.06
C GLY A 140 17.47 5.08 -5.83
N PRO A 141 17.96 6.24 -5.38
CA PRO A 141 19.38 6.46 -5.12
C PRO A 141 19.93 5.56 -4.00
N GLU A 142 19.13 5.19 -3.00
CA GLU A 142 19.55 4.21 -1.98
C GLU A 142 19.80 2.83 -2.62
N THR A 143 18.88 2.36 -3.47
CA THR A 143 19.04 1.10 -4.19
C THR A 143 20.27 1.12 -5.10
N GLU A 144 20.51 2.23 -5.81
CA GLU A 144 21.72 2.40 -6.62
C GLU A 144 23.00 2.33 -5.79
N THR A 145 23.00 3.02 -4.63
CA THR A 145 24.15 3.03 -3.71
C THR A 145 24.46 1.63 -3.20
N GLY A 146 23.43 0.89 -2.77
CA GLY A 146 23.56 -0.52 -2.36
C GLY A 146 24.09 -1.40 -3.49
N LEU A 147 23.63 -1.17 -4.72
CA LEU A 147 24.08 -1.92 -5.90
C LEU A 147 25.55 -1.64 -6.24
N ARG A 148 25.99 -0.38 -6.19
CA ARG A 148 27.40 0.00 -6.40
C ARG A 148 28.31 -0.60 -5.33
N ALA A 149 27.85 -0.63 -4.08
CA ALA A 149 28.57 -1.27 -2.98
C ALA A 149 28.70 -2.78 -3.22
N PHE A 150 27.62 -3.46 -3.57
CA PHE A 150 27.65 -4.87 -3.95
C PHE A 150 28.62 -5.13 -5.10
N GLN A 151 28.51 -4.37 -6.20
CA GLN A 151 29.38 -4.56 -7.35
C GLN A 151 30.86 -4.40 -7.00
N ARG A 152 31.20 -3.38 -6.21
CA ARG A 152 32.58 -3.14 -5.75
C ARG A 152 33.11 -4.31 -4.93
N ASP A 153 32.32 -4.82 -3.98
CA ASP A 153 32.76 -5.89 -3.08
C ASP A 153 32.94 -7.24 -3.80
N TYR A 154 32.20 -7.46 -4.89
CA TYR A 154 32.29 -8.67 -5.71
C TYR A 154 33.16 -8.51 -6.96
N GLY A 155 33.96 -7.45 -7.06
CA GLY A 155 34.91 -7.24 -8.16
C GLY A 155 34.26 -7.01 -9.52
N LEU A 156 33.02 -6.53 -9.53
CA LEU A 156 32.29 -6.13 -10.74
C LEU A 156 32.52 -4.64 -11.03
N ASN A 157 32.18 -4.21 -12.25
CA ASN A 157 32.10 -2.80 -12.58
C ASN A 157 31.02 -2.13 -11.70
N SER A 158 31.42 -1.19 -10.84
CA SER A 158 30.53 -0.49 -9.89
C SER A 158 29.74 0.63 -10.58
N ASP A 159 29.03 0.30 -11.64
CA ASP A 159 28.27 1.22 -12.49
C ASP A 159 26.85 1.51 -11.99
N GLY A 160 26.40 0.84 -10.93
CA GLY A 160 25.06 0.99 -10.37
C GLY A 160 23.97 0.38 -11.27
N THR A 161 24.34 -0.52 -12.17
CA THR A 161 23.44 -1.15 -13.13
C THR A 161 23.36 -2.67 -12.91
N CYS A 162 22.14 -3.19 -12.72
CA CYS A 162 21.90 -4.62 -12.61
C CYS A 162 21.81 -5.24 -14.00
N GLY A 163 22.99 -5.48 -14.59
CA GLY A 163 23.14 -6.21 -15.84
C GLY A 163 23.38 -7.72 -15.64
N PRO A 164 23.62 -8.47 -16.73
CA PRO A 164 23.83 -9.92 -16.67
C PRO A 164 24.95 -10.36 -15.72
N ALA A 165 26.03 -9.58 -15.60
CA ALA A 165 27.13 -9.90 -14.68
C ALA A 165 26.70 -9.77 -13.20
N THR A 166 26.06 -8.65 -12.85
CA THR A 166 25.50 -8.40 -11.52
C THR A 166 24.47 -9.46 -11.14
N LEU A 167 23.57 -9.82 -12.07
CA LEU A 167 22.57 -10.88 -11.87
C LEU A 167 23.19 -12.25 -11.62
N ARG A 168 24.24 -12.62 -12.37
CA ARG A 168 24.95 -13.88 -12.13
C ARG A 168 25.56 -13.90 -10.73
N ALA A 169 26.19 -12.82 -10.29
CA ALA A 169 26.75 -12.71 -8.95
C ALA A 169 25.65 -12.84 -7.86
N LEU A 170 24.52 -12.13 -8.02
CA LEU A 170 23.39 -12.19 -7.09
C LEU A 170 22.76 -13.59 -6.99
N ARG A 171 22.74 -14.36 -8.10
CA ARG A 171 22.23 -15.75 -8.14
C ARG A 171 23.20 -16.75 -7.53
N GLN A 172 24.51 -16.55 -7.68
CA GLN A 172 25.55 -17.46 -7.17
C GLN A 172 25.72 -17.39 -5.66
N LEU A 173 25.41 -16.25 -5.06
CA LEU A 173 25.53 -16.07 -3.61
C LEU A 173 24.35 -16.73 -2.90
N GLY A 174 24.54 -17.88 -2.28
CA GLY A 174 23.50 -18.45 -1.39
C GLY A 174 23.09 -17.46 -0.29
N ARG A 175 21.86 -17.59 0.26
CA ARG A 175 21.37 -16.81 1.40
C ARG A 175 22.42 -16.82 2.52
N LYS A 176 23.15 -15.72 2.71
CA LYS A 176 24.26 -15.68 3.66
C LYS A 176 23.78 -15.49 5.10
N VAL A 177 22.55 -14.99 5.29
CA VAL A 177 21.83 -14.93 6.58
C VAL A 177 20.32 -14.97 6.30
N THR A 178 19.59 -15.96 6.81
CA THR A 178 18.13 -15.88 7.01
C THR A 178 17.88 -15.76 8.50
N GLY A 179 17.66 -14.55 8.98
CA GLY A 179 17.40 -14.28 10.39
C GLY A 179 17.98 -12.94 10.83
N GLY A 180 17.12 -12.10 11.39
CA GLY A 180 17.42 -10.71 11.70
C GLY A 180 16.92 -9.82 10.57
N ARG A 181 16.00 -8.90 10.90
CA ARG A 181 15.61 -7.82 10.00
C ARG A 181 16.45 -6.60 10.42
N PRO A 182 17.67 -6.38 9.89
CA PRO A 182 18.56 -5.29 10.31
C PRO A 182 17.93 -3.91 10.10
N GLN A 183 16.96 -3.81 9.20
CA GLN A 183 16.12 -2.64 9.03
C GLN A 183 15.25 -2.36 10.25
N LEU A 184 14.74 -3.38 10.94
CA LEU A 184 14.05 -3.22 12.23
C LEU A 184 14.98 -2.63 13.27
N LEU A 185 16.18 -3.18 13.43
CA LEU A 185 17.13 -2.69 14.42
C LEU A 185 17.51 -1.23 14.16
N ARG A 186 17.73 -0.86 12.89
CA ARG A 186 18.04 0.53 12.51
C ARG A 186 16.86 1.48 12.70
N GLN A 187 15.66 1.08 12.28
CA GLN A 187 14.44 1.87 12.47
C GLN A 187 14.17 2.06 13.96
N SER A 188 14.14 0.97 14.74
CA SER A 188 13.95 1.01 16.20
C SER A 188 15.00 1.87 16.90
N ALA A 189 16.29 1.78 16.51
CA ALA A 189 17.34 2.61 17.09
C ALA A 189 17.16 4.11 16.80
N SER A 190 16.83 4.47 15.54
CA SER A 190 16.64 5.88 15.16
C SER A 190 15.47 6.56 15.89
N PHE A 191 14.45 5.78 16.25
CA PHE A 191 13.28 6.27 16.98
C PHE A 191 13.54 6.37 18.49
N VAL A 192 14.17 5.36 19.10
CA VAL A 192 14.52 5.39 20.53
C VAL A 192 15.41 6.59 20.86
N ASP A 193 16.35 6.94 19.98
CA ASP A 193 17.27 8.07 20.18
C ASP A 193 16.56 9.44 20.14
N SER A 194 15.35 9.48 19.59
CA SER A 194 14.64 10.73 19.31
C SER A 194 13.64 11.15 20.41
N GLY A 195 13.52 10.36 21.48
CA GLY A 195 12.79 10.69 22.71
C GLY A 195 11.26 10.73 22.60
N PRO A 196 10.54 10.79 23.75
CA PRO A 196 9.07 10.65 23.80
C PRO A 196 8.28 11.91 23.44
N HIS A 197 8.95 13.05 23.24
CA HIS A 197 8.28 14.32 23.04
C HIS A 197 7.88 14.52 21.57
N LEU A 198 6.66 15.02 21.35
CA LEU A 198 6.16 15.38 20.02
C LEU A 198 6.78 16.69 19.48
N ILE A 199 7.48 17.44 20.34
CA ILE A 199 8.14 18.69 19.98
C ILE A 199 9.16 18.44 18.87
N GLY A 200 9.01 19.17 17.77
CA GLY A 200 9.89 19.07 16.60
C GLY A 200 9.55 17.95 15.61
N ARG A 201 8.52 17.14 15.89
CA ARG A 201 8.04 16.12 14.95
C ARG A 201 7.16 16.71 13.88
N ARG A 202 7.32 16.23 12.66
CA ARG A 202 6.54 16.62 11.49
C ARG A 202 5.56 15.51 11.16
N ILE A 203 4.28 15.74 11.43
CA ILE A 203 3.24 14.75 11.16
C ILE A 203 2.45 15.22 9.96
N VAL A 204 2.37 14.39 8.92
CA VAL A 204 1.57 14.68 7.74
C VAL A 204 0.24 13.96 7.89
N VAL A 205 -0.85 14.71 7.89
CA VAL A 205 -2.21 14.18 7.98
C VAL A 205 -2.88 14.36 6.62
N ASP A 206 -3.26 13.25 6.02
CA ASP A 206 -3.90 13.19 4.73
C ASP A 206 -5.41 13.02 4.89
N ALA A 207 -6.16 14.02 4.44
CA ALA A 207 -7.61 13.91 4.35
C ALA A 207 -7.95 13.27 3.00
N GLY A 208 -8.35 12.01 2.97
CA GLY A 208 -8.78 11.31 1.76
C GLY A 208 -9.80 12.12 0.93
N HIS A 209 -9.86 11.84 -0.39
CA HIS A 209 -10.79 12.50 -1.32
C HIS A 209 -10.59 14.03 -1.38
N GLY A 210 -11.57 14.78 -1.90
CA GLY A 210 -11.57 16.24 -2.00
C GLY A 210 -11.72 16.74 -3.44
N GLY A 211 -12.14 18.01 -3.59
CA GLY A 211 -12.46 18.59 -4.89
C GLY A 211 -13.64 17.87 -5.54
N GLU A 212 -13.46 17.42 -6.79
CA GLU A 212 -14.49 16.69 -7.55
C GLU A 212 -14.68 15.24 -7.06
N GLU A 213 -13.64 14.65 -6.47
CA GLU A 213 -13.68 13.30 -5.89
C GLU A 213 -14.23 13.39 -4.46
N THR A 214 -15.54 13.23 -4.27
CA THR A 214 -16.19 13.40 -2.95
C THR A 214 -16.15 12.15 -2.06
N GLY A 215 -15.75 11.00 -2.61
CA GLY A 215 -15.84 9.70 -1.94
C GLY A 215 -17.29 9.21 -1.85
N PHE A 216 -17.63 8.44 -0.80
CA PHE A 216 -19.02 8.02 -0.60
C PHE A 216 -19.91 9.19 -0.16
N THR A 217 -21.11 9.29 -0.71
CA THR A 217 -22.06 10.39 -0.43
C THR A 217 -23.41 9.85 0.04
N VAL A 218 -23.96 10.44 1.10
CA VAL A 218 -25.31 10.16 1.62
C VAL A 218 -26.04 11.48 1.87
N GLY A 219 -27.09 11.75 1.09
CA GLY A 219 -27.76 13.06 1.11
C GLY A 219 -26.78 14.17 0.72
N GLU A 220 -26.64 15.18 1.57
CA GLU A 220 -25.67 16.28 1.39
C GLU A 220 -24.32 16.01 2.07
N THR A 221 -24.18 14.89 2.80
CA THR A 221 -22.93 14.56 3.50
C THR A 221 -22.01 13.75 2.60
N THR A 222 -20.79 14.25 2.42
CA THR A 222 -19.73 13.56 1.69
C THR A 222 -18.69 12.99 2.64
N GLU A 223 -18.02 11.91 2.23
CA GLU A 223 -16.84 11.40 2.91
C GLU A 223 -15.75 12.47 2.99
N ALA A 224 -15.49 13.18 1.90
CA ALA A 224 -14.47 14.22 1.82
C ALA A 224 -14.63 15.31 2.89
N ASP A 225 -15.86 15.72 3.20
CA ASP A 225 -16.15 16.71 4.26
C ASP A 225 -15.91 16.15 5.67
N LEU A 226 -16.39 14.95 5.95
CA LEU A 226 -16.23 14.32 7.27
C LEU A 226 -14.76 14.02 7.59
N VAL A 227 -14.03 13.53 6.59
CA VAL A 227 -12.60 13.24 6.70
C VAL A 227 -11.78 14.52 6.86
N PHE A 228 -12.15 15.61 6.17
CA PHE A 228 -11.49 16.91 6.34
C PHE A 228 -11.72 17.51 7.73
N ASP A 229 -12.94 17.37 8.29
CA ASP A 229 -13.22 17.78 9.67
C ASP A 229 -12.42 16.95 10.67
N LEU A 230 -12.31 15.63 10.48
CA LEU A 230 -11.45 14.77 11.30
C LEU A 230 -9.97 15.20 11.23
N ALA A 231 -9.44 15.42 10.02
CA ALA A 231 -8.06 15.87 9.81
C ALA A 231 -7.78 17.20 10.52
N SER A 232 -8.69 18.18 10.39
CA SER A 232 -8.57 19.49 11.04
C SER A 232 -8.59 19.37 12.57
N ARG A 233 -9.41 18.47 13.13
CA ARG A 233 -9.45 18.19 14.58
C ARG A 233 -8.17 17.53 15.09
N ILE A 234 -7.59 16.65 14.29
CA ILE A 234 -6.33 15.96 14.60
C ILE A 234 -5.17 16.96 14.55
N GLU A 235 -5.11 17.78 13.51
CA GLU A 235 -4.14 18.86 13.35
C GLU A 235 -4.11 19.77 14.58
N GLY A 236 -5.25 20.35 14.97
CA GLY A 236 -5.30 21.26 16.12
C GLY A 236 -4.83 20.61 17.43
N ARG A 237 -5.07 19.31 17.63
CA ARG A 237 -4.65 18.57 18.83
C ARG A 237 -3.17 18.23 18.83
N LEU A 238 -2.65 17.75 17.70
CA LEU A 238 -1.23 17.43 17.56
C LEU A 238 -0.37 18.70 17.60
N ALA A 239 -0.84 19.79 16.98
CA ALA A 239 -0.19 21.09 17.06
C ALA A 239 -0.15 21.63 18.49
N ALA A 240 -1.26 21.52 19.23
CA ALA A 240 -1.29 21.89 20.65
C ALA A 240 -0.37 21.03 21.53
N ALA A 241 -0.04 19.81 21.10
CA ALA A 241 0.91 18.92 21.76
C ALA A 241 2.37 19.14 21.31
N GLY A 242 2.64 20.13 20.45
CA GLY A 242 3.99 20.54 20.04
C GLY A 242 4.49 19.96 18.71
N ALA A 243 3.69 19.15 18.02
CA ALA A 243 4.05 18.65 16.69
C ALA A 243 3.82 19.71 15.62
N THR A 244 4.69 19.75 14.61
CA THR A 244 4.43 20.45 13.35
C THR A 244 3.54 19.58 12.48
N VAL A 245 2.32 20.02 12.19
CA VAL A 245 1.36 19.22 11.40
C VAL A 245 1.18 19.82 10.02
N TYR A 246 1.16 18.98 8.99
CA TYR A 246 0.87 19.37 7.62
C TYR A 246 -0.36 18.62 7.11
N LEU A 247 -1.37 19.35 6.62
CA LEU A 247 -2.48 18.75 5.90
C LEU A 247 -2.15 18.62 4.41
N THR A 248 -2.40 17.47 3.80
CA THR A 248 -2.13 17.25 2.35
C THR A 248 -3.02 18.08 1.43
N ARG A 249 -4.15 18.57 1.93
CA ARG A 249 -5.10 19.40 1.18
C ARG A 249 -5.84 20.38 2.05
N GLY A 250 -6.26 21.49 1.45
CA GLY A 250 -7.33 22.33 1.98
C GLY A 250 -8.73 21.73 1.74
N ARG A 251 -9.77 22.39 2.29
CA ARG A 251 -11.15 21.89 2.25
C ARG A 251 -11.67 21.59 0.85
N ASN A 252 -11.39 22.48 -0.10
CA ASN A 252 -11.92 22.44 -1.47
C ASN A 252 -10.90 21.91 -2.50
N GLN A 253 -9.77 21.37 -2.03
CA GLN A 253 -8.72 20.84 -2.91
C GLN A 253 -8.87 19.33 -3.03
N GLY A 254 -8.52 18.76 -4.19
CA GLY A 254 -8.53 17.33 -4.45
C GLY A 254 -7.22 16.87 -5.07
N PRO A 255 -6.11 16.84 -4.31
CA PRO A 255 -4.84 16.38 -4.86
C PRO A 255 -4.92 14.89 -5.21
N SER A 256 -4.25 14.54 -6.30
CA SER A 256 -4.00 13.18 -6.72
C SER A 256 -3.16 12.40 -5.69
N LEU A 257 -3.15 11.09 -5.81
CA LEU A 257 -2.34 10.22 -4.96
C LEU A 257 -0.84 10.54 -5.05
N ALA A 258 -0.37 10.85 -6.26
CA ALA A 258 1.01 11.23 -6.51
C ALA A 258 1.36 12.55 -5.81
N GLU A 259 0.48 13.54 -5.86
CA GLU A 259 0.69 14.82 -5.18
C GLU A 259 0.69 14.67 -3.65
N ARG A 260 -0.18 13.82 -3.09
CA ARG A 260 -0.22 13.53 -1.63
C ARG A 260 1.09 12.91 -1.14
N THR A 261 1.58 11.89 -1.87
CA THR A 261 2.82 11.19 -1.52
C THR A 261 4.04 12.09 -1.71
N ALA A 262 4.09 12.88 -2.79
CA ALA A 262 5.14 13.87 -3.03
C ALA A 262 5.17 14.94 -1.92
N PHE A 263 4.02 15.54 -1.60
CA PHE A 263 3.92 16.53 -0.53
C PHE A 263 4.41 15.98 0.81
N ALA A 264 4.02 14.76 1.18
CA ALA A 264 4.47 14.12 2.42
C ALA A 264 5.99 13.94 2.44
N ASN A 265 6.57 13.49 1.32
CA ASN A 265 8.00 13.27 1.18
C ASN A 265 8.79 14.59 1.21
N ASP A 266 8.28 15.64 0.57
CA ASP A 266 8.90 16.97 0.51
C ASP A 266 8.86 17.69 1.86
N ALA A 267 7.76 17.52 2.61
CA ALA A 267 7.64 17.96 4.00
C ALA A 267 8.59 17.20 4.94
N ARG A 268 9.18 16.09 4.46
CA ARG A 268 10.03 15.15 5.21
C ARG A 268 9.34 14.74 6.52
N GLY A 269 8.05 14.39 6.45
CA GLY A 269 7.29 13.98 7.62
C GLY A 269 7.94 12.80 8.34
N ASP A 270 7.84 12.76 9.67
CA ASP A 270 8.26 11.65 10.52
C ASP A 270 7.17 10.57 10.63
N LEU A 271 5.91 10.94 10.35
CA LEU A 271 4.75 10.06 10.31
C LEU A 271 3.73 10.55 9.28
N PHE A 272 3.11 9.63 8.56
CA PHE A 272 2.03 9.91 7.63
C PHE A 272 0.74 9.16 8.04
N LEU A 273 -0.34 9.89 8.24
CA LEU A 273 -1.66 9.34 8.58
C LEU A 273 -2.69 9.77 7.55
N SER A 274 -3.18 8.83 6.75
CA SER A 274 -4.32 9.04 5.86
C SER A 274 -5.63 8.62 6.50
N LEU A 275 -6.64 9.48 6.39
CA LEU A 275 -7.96 9.29 6.98
C LEU A 275 -8.97 9.05 5.86
N HIS A 276 -9.82 8.05 6.05
CA HIS A 276 -10.88 7.68 5.11
C HIS A 276 -12.11 7.17 5.88
N LEU A 277 -13.24 7.10 5.18
CA LEU A 277 -14.41 6.34 5.60
C LEU A 277 -14.69 5.28 4.54
N ASP A 278 -14.92 4.05 4.95
CA ASP A 278 -15.16 3.00 3.99
C ASP A 278 -16.64 2.97 3.55
N SER A 279 -16.92 2.28 2.45
CA SER A 279 -18.27 2.02 1.99
C SER A 279 -18.35 0.65 1.34
N HIS A 280 -19.42 -0.07 1.64
CA HIS A 280 -19.61 -1.41 1.11
C HIS A 280 -21.10 -1.72 0.93
N ARG A 281 -21.40 -2.61 -0.02
CA ARG A 281 -22.77 -2.99 -0.39
C ARG A 281 -23.45 -3.88 0.66
N SER A 282 -22.66 -4.67 1.38
CA SER A 282 -23.17 -5.48 2.48
C SER A 282 -23.57 -4.59 3.64
N GLU A 283 -24.79 -4.78 4.13
CA GLU A 283 -25.33 -4.15 5.32
C GLU A 283 -24.63 -4.56 6.62
N HIS A 284 -23.74 -5.57 6.59
CA HIS A 284 -22.96 -5.99 7.75
C HIS A 284 -21.59 -5.32 7.85
N ALA A 285 -21.16 -4.62 6.79
CA ALA A 285 -19.86 -3.96 6.76
C ALA A 285 -19.89 -2.70 7.63
N ARG A 286 -19.21 -2.74 8.78
CA ARG A 286 -19.11 -1.66 9.76
C ARG A 286 -17.88 -1.85 10.64
N GLY A 287 -17.37 -0.77 11.22
CA GLY A 287 -16.23 -0.80 12.13
C GLY A 287 -15.00 -0.07 11.61
N VAL A 288 -13.94 -0.11 12.40
CA VAL A 288 -12.69 0.61 12.19
C VAL A 288 -11.62 -0.36 11.72
N ALA A 289 -10.94 0.00 10.64
CA ALA A 289 -9.81 -0.75 10.09
C ALA A 289 -8.59 0.17 9.95
N ALA A 290 -7.40 -0.38 10.13
CA ALA A 290 -6.16 0.34 9.85
C ALA A 290 -5.28 -0.45 8.88
N TYR A 291 -4.61 0.25 7.99
CA TYR A 291 -3.80 -0.33 6.93
C TYR A 291 -2.40 0.24 6.98
N TYR A 292 -1.41 -0.63 6.79
CA TYR A 292 0.00 -0.26 6.78
C TYR A 292 0.71 -0.96 5.62
N TYR A 293 1.89 -0.46 5.24
CA TYR A 293 2.64 -1.09 4.16
C TYR A 293 3.11 -2.50 4.54
N GLY A 294 2.73 -3.50 3.76
CA GLY A 294 3.21 -4.87 3.92
C GLY A 294 2.95 -5.73 2.70
N THR A 295 3.87 -6.65 2.42
CA THR A 295 3.80 -7.64 1.35
C THR A 295 3.55 -9.03 1.93
N GLY A 296 2.91 -9.90 1.14
CA GLY A 296 2.76 -11.33 1.49
C GLY A 296 4.10 -12.09 1.60
N SER A 297 5.20 -11.51 1.09
CA SER A 297 6.57 -12.06 1.19
C SER A 297 7.27 -11.75 2.52
N GLY A 298 6.65 -10.95 3.40
CA GLY A 298 7.15 -10.66 4.75
C GLY A 298 7.91 -9.35 4.89
N ALA A 299 7.99 -8.53 3.84
CA ALA A 299 8.45 -7.14 3.91
C ALA A 299 7.31 -6.26 4.42
N SER A 300 7.52 -5.52 5.51
CA SER A 300 6.49 -4.66 6.09
C SER A 300 7.11 -3.46 6.81
N SER A 301 6.37 -2.34 6.82
CA SER A 301 6.64 -1.20 7.67
C SER A 301 6.23 -1.52 9.10
N THR A 302 7.19 -1.82 9.96
CA THR A 302 6.91 -2.19 11.36
C THR A 302 6.42 -1.06 12.21
N PHE A 303 6.96 0.15 12.02
CA PHE A 303 6.38 1.33 12.67
C PHE A 303 4.99 1.65 12.13
N GLY A 304 4.75 1.42 10.84
CA GLY A 304 3.42 1.50 10.27
C GLY A 304 2.47 0.50 10.93
N GLU A 305 2.90 -0.75 11.10
CA GLU A 305 2.12 -1.80 11.77
C GLU A 305 1.86 -1.48 13.24
N GLN A 306 2.87 -1.03 13.99
CA GLN A 306 2.74 -0.64 15.39
C GLN A 306 1.77 0.53 15.54
N PHE A 307 1.95 1.59 14.74
CA PHE A 307 1.07 2.75 14.77
C PHE A 307 -0.36 2.38 14.34
N ALA A 308 -0.53 1.58 13.29
CA ALA A 308 -1.84 1.10 12.84
C ALA A 308 -2.58 0.33 13.93
N ASN A 309 -1.86 -0.48 14.71
CA ASN A 309 -2.43 -1.19 15.85
C ASN A 309 -2.81 -0.25 16.99
N LEU A 310 -1.94 0.71 17.35
CA LEU A 310 -2.21 1.68 18.41
C LEU A 310 -3.43 2.55 18.08
N VAL A 311 -3.44 3.17 16.89
CA VAL A 311 -4.49 4.11 16.50
C VAL A 311 -5.85 3.43 16.39
N ARG A 312 -5.92 2.25 15.79
CA ARG A 312 -7.15 1.45 15.72
C ARG A 312 -7.69 1.12 17.10
N ARG A 313 -6.85 0.60 17.99
CA ARG A 313 -7.24 0.22 19.35
C ARG A 313 -7.76 1.42 20.15
N GLU A 314 -7.08 2.56 20.06
CA GLU A 314 -7.53 3.80 20.71
C GLU A 314 -8.87 4.29 20.18
N VAL A 315 -9.08 4.22 18.85
CA VAL A 315 -10.37 4.63 18.25
C VAL A 315 -11.47 3.70 18.72
N VAL A 316 -11.30 2.39 18.60
CA VAL A 316 -12.28 1.37 19.02
C VAL A 316 -12.64 1.54 20.51
N ALA A 317 -11.64 1.73 21.38
CA ALA A 317 -11.87 1.89 22.81
C ALA A 317 -12.69 3.14 23.16
N ARG A 318 -12.59 4.21 22.38
CA ARG A 318 -13.25 5.50 22.65
C ARG A 318 -14.59 5.66 21.93
N THR A 319 -14.81 4.97 20.82
CA THR A 319 -16.04 5.08 20.02
C THR A 319 -16.99 3.90 20.19
N GLY A 320 -16.48 2.73 20.63
CA GLY A 320 -17.25 1.49 20.71
C GLY A 320 -17.58 0.87 19.35
N MET A 321 -16.97 1.35 18.26
CA MET A 321 -17.14 0.78 16.92
C MET A 321 -16.50 -0.61 16.83
N LEU A 322 -16.96 -1.44 15.88
CA LEU A 322 -16.40 -2.78 15.70
C LEU A 322 -14.92 -2.71 15.31
N ASP A 323 -14.13 -3.63 15.85
CA ASP A 323 -12.71 -3.77 15.54
C ASP A 323 -12.52 -4.69 14.33
N LEU A 324 -12.08 -4.15 13.20
CA LEU A 324 -11.80 -4.93 12.00
C LEU A 324 -10.32 -5.33 11.88
N GLY A 325 -9.48 -4.96 12.86
CA GLY A 325 -8.06 -5.28 12.85
C GLY A 325 -7.20 -4.39 11.96
N SER A 326 -5.91 -4.69 11.94
CA SER A 326 -4.91 -3.97 11.14
C SER A 326 -4.38 -4.88 10.03
N HIS A 327 -4.32 -4.38 8.81
CA HIS A 327 -4.06 -5.21 7.62
C HIS A 327 -2.87 -4.69 6.80
N PRO A 328 -1.94 -5.56 6.39
CA PRO A 328 -0.90 -5.18 5.44
C PRO A 328 -1.51 -4.94 4.05
N LYS A 329 -1.10 -3.85 3.41
CA LYS A 329 -1.47 -3.49 2.03
C LYS A 329 -0.26 -2.97 1.28
N THR A 330 -0.26 -3.11 -0.03
CA THR A 330 0.78 -2.52 -0.91
C THR A 330 0.30 -1.26 -1.60
N TRP A 331 -0.70 -0.59 -1.02
CA TRP A 331 -1.28 0.61 -1.60
C TRP A 331 -0.23 1.68 -1.87
N ASP A 332 -0.33 2.36 -2.99
CA ASP A 332 0.70 3.30 -3.43
C ASP A 332 0.94 4.42 -2.41
N LEU A 333 -0.11 4.85 -1.70
CA LEU A 333 0.01 5.82 -0.60
C LEU A 333 0.96 5.34 0.51
N LEU A 334 0.83 4.07 0.89
CA LEU A 334 1.61 3.45 1.95
C LEU A 334 3.01 3.06 1.45
N ARG A 335 3.11 2.71 0.16
CA ARG A 335 4.32 2.23 -0.51
C ARG A 335 5.25 3.34 -0.99
N MET A 336 4.73 4.50 -1.41
CA MET A 336 5.53 5.59 -2.01
C MET A 336 5.94 6.67 -1.01
N THR A 337 5.40 6.65 0.20
CA THR A 337 5.82 7.51 1.31
C THR A 337 7.12 6.99 1.94
N ARG A 338 8.04 7.91 2.24
CA ARG A 338 9.36 7.59 2.80
C ARG A 338 9.36 7.45 4.33
N MET A 339 8.29 7.88 4.99
CA MET A 339 8.06 7.75 6.42
C MET A 339 7.09 6.61 6.74
N PRO A 340 6.98 6.17 8.01
CA PRO A 340 5.90 5.29 8.43
C PRO A 340 4.54 5.87 8.02
N ALA A 341 3.78 5.09 7.26
CA ALA A 341 2.49 5.50 6.72
C ALA A 341 1.40 4.53 7.14
N VAL A 342 0.28 5.09 7.59
CA VAL A 342 -0.93 4.36 7.97
C VAL A 342 -2.13 5.01 7.31
N ARG A 343 -3.04 4.19 6.78
CA ARG A 343 -4.40 4.62 6.44
C ARG A 343 -5.35 4.10 7.51
N LEU A 344 -6.20 4.97 8.03
CA LEU A 344 -7.21 4.67 9.02
C LEU A 344 -8.60 4.89 8.41
N ASP A 345 -9.35 3.81 8.30
CA ASP A 345 -10.76 3.84 7.92
C ASP A 345 -11.58 3.92 9.21
N CYS A 346 -12.16 5.11 9.46
CA CYS A 346 -12.77 5.44 10.76
C CYS A 346 -14.19 4.88 10.95
N GLY A 347 -14.69 4.07 10.02
CA GLY A 347 -16.06 3.57 9.99
C GLY A 347 -16.61 3.48 8.57
N TYR A 348 -17.80 2.89 8.44
CA TYR A 348 -18.48 2.75 7.15
C TYR A 348 -19.60 3.77 6.98
N LEU A 349 -19.46 4.73 6.05
CA LEU A 349 -20.50 5.74 5.80
C LEU A 349 -21.76 5.12 5.18
N SER A 350 -21.62 3.98 4.49
CA SER A 350 -22.75 3.20 3.97
C SER A 350 -23.60 2.57 5.08
N HIS A 351 -23.00 2.25 6.23
CA HIS A 351 -23.69 1.57 7.32
C HIS A 351 -24.44 2.55 8.23
N PRO A 352 -25.72 2.31 8.57
CA PRO A 352 -26.53 3.27 9.32
C PRO A 352 -26.01 3.60 10.72
N VAL A 353 -25.51 2.61 11.48
CA VAL A 353 -24.99 2.84 12.85
C VAL A 353 -23.69 3.65 12.82
N ASP A 354 -22.67 3.20 12.08
CA ASP A 354 -21.43 3.95 11.89
C ASP A 354 -21.68 5.36 11.36
N ARG A 355 -22.58 5.53 10.38
CA ARG A 355 -22.96 6.85 9.87
C ARG A 355 -23.50 7.77 10.97
N LEU A 356 -24.38 7.29 11.84
CA LEU A 356 -24.89 8.09 12.97
C LEU A 356 -23.76 8.50 13.91
N LEU A 357 -22.83 7.59 14.21
CA LEU A 357 -21.65 7.90 15.02
C LEU A 357 -20.74 8.92 14.35
N LEU A 358 -20.43 8.73 13.06
CA LEU A 358 -19.55 9.61 12.28
C LEU A 358 -20.13 11.01 12.07
N LEU A 359 -21.46 11.15 12.04
CA LEU A 359 -22.15 12.45 11.97
C LEU A 359 -22.11 13.21 13.30
N ASP A 360 -21.90 12.54 14.44
CA ASP A 360 -21.75 13.20 15.75
C ASP A 360 -20.35 13.84 15.91
N ALA A 361 -20.32 15.16 16.08
CA ALA A 361 -19.09 15.92 16.27
C ALA A 361 -18.31 15.52 17.55
N ARG A 362 -18.98 14.96 18.56
CA ARG A 362 -18.34 14.44 19.78
C ARG A 362 -17.57 13.16 19.49
N VAL A 363 -18.13 12.25 18.69
CA VAL A 363 -17.45 11.03 18.25
C VAL A 363 -16.25 11.39 17.38
N ARG A 364 -16.38 12.31 16.42
CA ARG A 364 -15.23 12.78 15.62
C ARG A 364 -14.15 13.43 16.48
N SER A 365 -14.53 14.12 17.56
CA SER A 365 -13.58 14.66 18.54
C SER A 365 -12.89 13.56 19.36
N ALA A 366 -13.59 12.46 19.67
CA ALA A 366 -13.03 11.29 20.35
C ALA A 366 -12.05 10.53 19.44
N VAL A 367 -12.35 10.39 18.14
CA VAL A 367 -11.42 9.85 17.13
C VAL A 367 -10.15 10.70 17.06
N ALA A 368 -10.28 12.04 17.01
CA ALA A 368 -9.11 12.92 16.98
C ALA A 368 -8.25 12.81 18.24
N GLN A 369 -8.87 12.59 19.40
CA GLN A 369 -8.16 12.34 20.66
C GLN A 369 -7.50 10.96 20.69
N ALA A 370 -8.15 9.94 20.12
CA ALA A 370 -7.58 8.60 19.94
C ALA A 370 -6.28 8.64 19.13
N VAL A 371 -6.29 9.41 18.03
CA VAL A 371 -5.12 9.61 17.18
C VAL A 371 -3.99 10.30 17.95
N LEU A 372 -4.28 11.37 18.68
CA LEU A 372 -3.27 12.02 19.53
C LEU A 372 -2.63 11.03 20.52
N ALA A 373 -3.45 10.26 21.25
CA ALA A 373 -2.97 9.28 22.21
C ALA A 373 -2.10 8.20 21.53
N ALA A 374 -2.53 7.69 20.38
CA ALA A 374 -1.77 6.70 19.62
C ALA A 374 -0.43 7.23 19.11
N VAL A 375 -0.38 8.49 18.67
CA VAL A 375 0.86 9.14 18.25
C VAL A 375 1.79 9.30 19.44
N GLN A 376 1.33 9.80 20.59
CA GLN A 376 2.15 9.91 21.80
C GLN A 376 2.72 8.53 22.21
N ARG A 377 1.87 7.50 22.22
CA ARG A 377 2.26 6.12 22.55
C ARG A 377 3.24 5.50 21.57
N LEU A 378 3.22 5.91 20.30
CA LEU A 378 4.20 5.44 19.31
C LEU A 378 5.64 5.87 19.66
N TYR A 379 5.80 7.03 20.31
CA TYR A 379 7.10 7.58 20.68
C TYR A 379 7.48 7.31 22.15
N LEU A 380 6.59 6.73 22.95
CA LEU A 380 6.91 6.34 24.33
C LEU A 380 7.83 5.10 24.34
N PRO A 381 8.82 5.04 25.25
CA PRO A 381 9.56 3.82 25.52
C PRO A 381 8.60 2.68 25.91
N ALA A 382 8.92 1.44 25.54
CA ALA A 382 8.05 0.28 25.80
C ALA A 382 7.70 0.08 27.29
N ASP A 383 8.56 0.56 28.19
CA ASP A 383 8.37 0.48 29.64
C ASP A 383 7.38 1.52 30.19
N ALA A 384 6.96 2.48 29.36
CA ALA A 384 6.06 3.58 29.71
C ALA A 384 4.73 3.56 28.91
N ASP A 385 4.44 2.52 28.13
CA ASP A 385 3.21 2.42 27.33
C ASP A 385 1.99 2.15 28.23
N PRO A 386 1.04 3.09 28.38
CA PRO A 386 -0.12 2.91 29.22
C PRO A 386 -1.18 2.02 28.55
N PRO A 387 -2.09 1.38 29.31
CA PRO A 387 -3.17 0.56 28.73
C PRO A 387 -4.05 1.38 27.78
N THR A 388 -4.47 0.80 26.65
CA THR A 388 -5.35 1.50 25.69
C THR A 388 -6.60 2.06 26.36
N GLY A 389 -6.93 3.30 26.02
CA GLY A 389 -8.10 4.01 26.57
C GLY A 389 -7.85 4.70 27.92
N THR A 390 -6.62 4.67 28.44
CA THR A 390 -6.25 5.49 29.60
C THR A 390 -5.84 6.90 29.20
N PHE A 391 -6.05 7.85 30.12
CA PHE A 391 -5.63 9.25 29.99
C PHE A 391 -4.44 9.50 30.91
N VAL A 392 -3.26 9.74 30.36
CA VAL A 392 -2.09 10.14 31.16
C VAL A 392 -2.08 11.66 31.26
N LEU A 393 -2.61 12.18 32.37
CA LEU A 393 -2.72 13.62 32.65
C LEU A 393 -1.38 14.27 33.03
N GLY A 394 -0.29 13.49 33.14
CA GLY A 394 0.98 13.92 33.73
C GLY A 394 2.02 14.55 32.80
N GLU A 395 1.91 14.40 31.47
CA GLU A 395 2.97 14.79 30.52
C GLU A 395 2.62 15.99 29.62
N LEU A 396 1.53 16.71 29.94
CA LEU A 396 1.09 17.93 29.24
C LEU A 396 1.53 19.21 29.96
N ARG A 397 2.82 19.34 30.29
CA ARG A 397 3.41 20.61 30.73
C ARG A 397 4.66 20.96 29.96
#